data_AF-A0A7K4AEM9-F1
#
_entry.id   AF-A0A7K4AEM9-F1
#
_cell.length_a   1.000
_cell.length_b   1.000
_cell.length_c   1.000
_cell.angle_alpha   90.00
_cell.angle_beta   90.00
_cell.angle_gamma   90.00
#
_symmetry.space_group_name_H-M   'P 1'
#
loop_
_entity.id
_entity.type
_entity.pdbx_description
1 polymer ?
#
loop_
_entity_poly.entity_id
_entity_poly.type
_entity_poly.pdbx_seq_one_letter_code
_entity_poly.pdbx_strand_id
1 'polypeptide(L)'
;QKTLMGIWYRGMPYLKAYQSYMNTDALILMFGYTFRQFLFLYSYDLTLSKLTANSAGSHEITIVWQRPASANEQKHKNRFKIVPCPMQDNYKSGRQHNQHNM
;
A
#
# COMPACT_ATOMS: atom_id res chain seq x y z
N GLN A 1 -25.81 0.96 4.53
CA GLN A 1 -24.71 1.93 4.31
C GLN A 1 -23.69 1.66 5.39
N LYS A 2 -22.39 1.56 5.07
CA LYS A 2 -21.34 1.27 6.07
C LYS A 2 -20.31 2.40 6.09
N THR A 3 -19.89 2.79 7.28
CA THR A 3 -18.85 3.80 7.52
C THR A 3 -17.60 3.10 8.03
N LEU A 4 -16.43 3.56 7.58
CA LEU A 4 -15.12 3.09 8.02
C LEU A 4 -14.35 4.28 8.61
N MET A 5 -13.66 4.07 9.72
CA MET A 5 -12.74 5.05 10.29
C MET A 5 -11.45 4.33 10.63
N GLY A 6 -10.32 4.98 10.37
CA GLY A 6 -9.00 4.42 10.61
C GLY A 6 -8.02 5.51 11.04
N ILE A 7 -7.07 5.12 11.87
CA ILE A 7 -5.92 5.94 12.25
C ILE A 7 -4.69 5.06 12.15
N TRP A 8 -3.64 5.59 11.53
CA TRP A 8 -2.36 4.90 11.37
C TRP A 8 -1.24 5.85 11.75
N TYR A 9 -0.23 5.35 12.43
CA TYR A 9 0.92 6.17 12.84
C TYR A 9 2.21 5.54 12.33
N ARG A 10 3.01 6.32 11.62
CA ARG A 10 4.34 5.95 11.14
C ARG A 10 5.37 6.81 11.86
N GLY A 11 6.17 6.20 12.73
CA GLY A 11 7.25 6.89 13.44
C GLY A 11 7.83 6.06 14.58
N MET A 12 9.04 6.39 15.00
CA MET A 12 9.73 5.74 16.13
C MET A 12 9.86 6.72 17.29
N PRO A 13 8.81 6.87 18.13
CA PRO A 13 8.80 7.88 19.18
C PRO A 13 9.77 7.56 20.33
N TYR A 14 10.18 6.30 20.48
CA TYR A 14 11.03 5.85 21.59
C TYR A 14 12.54 5.90 21.30
N LEU A 15 12.95 5.96 20.04
CA LEU A 15 14.37 6.09 19.67
C LEU A 15 14.69 7.59 19.51
N LYS A 16 15.26 8.17 20.57
CA LYS A 16 15.79 9.54 20.54
C LYS A 16 16.98 9.58 19.56
N ALA A 17 16.77 10.10 18.35
CA ALA A 17 17.91 10.54 17.54
C ALA A 17 18.31 11.90 18.08
N TYR A 18 19.43 11.93 18.80
CA TYR A 18 20.31 13.08 19.06
C TYR A 18 19.64 14.43 19.44
N GLN A 19 19.93 14.93 20.65
CA GLN A 19 19.65 16.33 21.05
C GLN A 19 18.16 16.75 21.00
N SER A 20 17.32 16.10 21.82
CA SER A 20 15.98 16.59 22.18
C SER A 20 14.94 16.72 21.05
N TYR A 21 15.17 16.11 19.88
CA TYR A 21 14.21 16.07 18.78
C TYR A 21 13.40 14.75 18.80
N MET A 22 12.08 14.85 18.64
CA MET A 22 11.21 13.67 18.51
C MET A 22 11.19 13.24 17.04
N ASN A 23 11.49 11.97 16.77
CA ASN A 23 11.40 11.37 15.43
C ASN A 23 9.97 10.91 15.12
N THR A 24 9.05 11.87 15.16
CA THR A 24 7.65 11.69 14.75
C THR A 24 7.55 12.04 13.27
N ASP A 25 7.32 11.03 12.42
CA ASP A 25 7.27 11.18 10.97
C ASP A 25 5.86 11.59 10.53
N ALA A 26 4.84 10.72 10.67
CA ALA A 26 3.47 11.08 10.28
C ALA A 26 2.34 10.31 11.00
N LEU A 27 1.18 10.95 11.12
CA LEU A 27 -0.11 10.39 11.52
C LEU A 27 -1.06 10.42 10.31
N ILE A 28 -1.65 9.30 9.96
CA ILE A 28 -2.58 9.17 8.84
C ILE A 28 -3.98 8.95 9.40
N LEU A 29 -4.92 9.82 9.02
CA LEU A 29 -6.33 9.69 9.36
C LEU A 29 -7.09 9.20 8.12
N MET A 30 -8.04 8.29 8.32
CA MET A 30 -8.84 7.72 7.24
C MET A 30 -10.33 7.71 7.59
N PHE A 31 -11.16 8.16 6.66
CA PHE A 31 -12.61 8.12 6.76
C PHE A 31 -13.22 7.57 5.48
N GLY A 32 -14.04 6.54 5.58
CA GLY A 32 -14.69 5.89 4.45
C GLY A 32 -16.20 5.80 4.59
N TYR A 33 -16.90 5.89 3.46
CA TYR A 33 -18.35 5.76 3.37
C TYR A 33 -18.74 4.90 2.17
N THR A 34 -19.51 3.84 2.42
CA THR A 34 -20.08 3.00 1.36
C THR A 34 -21.53 3.36 1.09
N PHE A 35 -21.80 3.65 -0.17
CA PHE A 35 -23.13 3.91 -0.70
C PHE A 35 -23.39 3.05 -1.93
N ARG A 36 -24.32 2.10 -1.80
CA ARG A 36 -24.70 1.14 -2.86
C ARG A 36 -23.48 0.34 -3.36
N GLN A 37 -22.97 0.72 -4.54
CA GLN A 37 -21.86 0.08 -5.25
C GLN A 37 -20.59 0.92 -5.17
N PHE A 38 -20.62 2.05 -4.47
CA PHE A 38 -19.49 2.95 -4.33
C PHE A 38 -18.96 2.92 -2.91
N LEU A 39 -17.64 2.92 -2.78
CA LEU A 39 -16.91 3.21 -1.55
C LEU A 39 -16.12 4.49 -1.79
N PHE A 40 -16.40 5.50 -0.99
CA PHE A 40 -15.61 6.71 -0.90
C PHE A 40 -14.69 6.57 0.31
N LEU A 41 -13.42 6.89 0.15
CA LEU A 41 -12.43 6.85 1.21
C LEU A 41 -11.59 8.11 1.11
N TYR A 42 -11.43 8.80 2.22
CA TYR A 42 -10.64 10.01 2.35
C TYR A 42 -9.51 9.74 3.34
N SER A 43 -8.28 10.04 2.95
CA SER A 43 -7.09 9.95 3.80
C SER A 43 -6.46 11.33 3.98
N TYR A 44 -5.89 11.55 5.15
CA TYR A 44 -5.17 12.76 5.48
C TYR A 44 -3.87 12.43 6.21
N ASP A 45 -2.74 12.77 5.57
CA ASP A 45 -1.39 12.52 6.08
C ASP A 45 -0.89 13.75 6.83
N LEU A 46 -0.91 13.68 8.16
CA LEU A 46 -0.38 14.69 9.07
C LEU A 46 1.09 14.42 9.37
N THR A 47 2.00 15.18 8.77
CA THR A 47 3.42 15.13 9.14
C THR A 47 3.64 15.88 10.45
N LEU A 48 4.17 15.19 11.47
CA LEU A 48 4.31 15.75 12.84
C LEU A 48 5.71 16.33 13.12
N SER A 49 6.60 16.35 12.12
CA SER A 49 7.97 16.78 12.29
C SER A 49 8.08 18.33 12.33
N LYS A 50 8.97 18.85 13.19
CA LYS A 50 9.19 20.30 13.38
C LYS A 50 9.73 21.02 12.13
N LEU A 51 10.35 20.29 11.20
CA LEU A 51 10.88 20.84 9.94
C LEU A 51 9.79 20.98 8.87
N THR A 52 8.76 20.13 8.96
CA THR A 52 7.63 20.09 8.02
C THR A 52 6.34 20.62 8.62
N ALA A 53 6.36 21.18 9.83
CA ALA A 53 5.18 21.71 10.54
C ALA A 53 4.43 22.81 9.77
N ASN A 54 5.07 23.41 8.75
CA ASN A 54 4.45 24.39 7.85
C ASN A 54 3.70 23.77 6.65
N SER A 55 3.91 22.48 6.33
CA SER A 55 3.08 21.80 5.35
C SER A 55 1.86 21.23 6.08
N ALA A 56 0.66 21.72 5.75
CA ALA A 56 -0.60 21.27 6.34
C ALA A 56 -0.98 19.82 5.96
N GLY A 57 -0.02 18.94 5.68
CA GLY A 57 -0.24 17.54 5.29
C GLY A 57 -0.67 17.33 3.84
N SER A 58 -1.05 16.08 3.51
CA SER A 58 -1.56 15.66 2.20
C SER A 58 -3.01 15.18 2.31
N HIS A 59 -3.87 15.63 1.40
CA HIS A 59 -5.27 15.23 1.31
C HIS A 59 -5.46 14.26 0.14
N GLU A 60 -6.03 13.09 0.41
CA GLU A 60 -6.23 12.06 -0.60
C GLU A 60 -7.70 11.60 -0.63
N ILE A 61 -8.24 11.41 -1.84
CA ILE A 61 -9.60 10.94 -2.06
C ILE A 61 -9.55 9.72 -2.97
N THR A 62 -10.12 8.62 -2.50
CA THR A 62 -10.24 7.35 -3.19
C THR A 62 -11.71 7.04 -3.45
N ILE A 63 -12.03 6.65 -4.68
CA ILE A 63 -13.36 6.23 -5.11
C ILE A 63 -13.25 4.83 -5.68
N VAL A 64 -13.99 3.89 -5.09
CA VAL A 64 -14.03 2.50 -5.53
C VAL A 64 -15.43 2.20 -6.02
N TRP A 65 -15.55 1.71 -7.25
CA TRP A 65 -16.80 1.20 -7.79
C TRP A 65 -16.77 -0.33 -7.82
N GLN A 66 -17.69 -0.95 -7.09
CA GLN A 66 -17.83 -2.39 -6.97
C GLN A 66 -18.98 -2.88 -7.86
N ARG A 67 -18.62 -3.59 -8.92
CA ARG A 67 -19.62 -4.28 -9.75
C ARG A 67 -20.04 -5.60 -9.09
N PRO A 68 -21.34 -5.94 -9.06
CA PRO A 68 -21.77 -7.27 -8.66
C PRO A 68 -21.23 -8.28 -9.66
N ALA A 69 -20.34 -9.15 -9.20
CA ALA A 69 -19.79 -10.22 -10.03
C ALA A 69 -20.93 -11.17 -10.43
N SER A 70 -21.01 -11.52 -11.72
CA SER A 70 -21.91 -12.58 -12.17
C SER A 70 -21.58 -13.89 -11.44
N ALA A 71 -22.55 -14.78 -11.23
CA ALA A 71 -22.33 -16.07 -10.55
C ALA A 71 -21.18 -16.88 -11.18
N ASN A 72 -20.96 -16.73 -12.50
CA ASN A 72 -19.80 -17.31 -13.20
C ASN A 72 -18.46 -16.63 -12.85
N GLU A 73 -18.44 -15.31 -12.69
CA GLU A 73 -17.25 -14.54 -12.28
C GLU A 73 -16.85 -14.85 -10.83
N GLN A 74 -17.82 -15.06 -9.93
CA GLN A 74 -17.55 -15.46 -8.55
C GLN A 74 -16.88 -16.84 -8.48
N LYS A 75 -17.32 -17.81 -9.30
CA LYS A 75 -16.64 -19.11 -9.43
C LYS A 75 -15.20 -18.98 -9.93
N HIS A 76 -14.93 -18.06 -10.86
CA HIS A 76 -13.58 -17.82 -11.36
C HIS A 76 -12.66 -17.13 -10.33
N LYS A 77 -13.18 -16.23 -9.49
CA LYS A 77 -12.38 -15.59 -8.41
C LYS A 77 -12.01 -16.56 -7.29
N ASN A 78 -12.88 -17.54 -6.98
CA ASN A 78 -12.60 -18.55 -5.96
C ASN A 78 -11.59 -19.62 -6.43
N ARG A 79 -11.28 -19.67 -7.73
CA ARG A 79 -10.15 -20.43 -8.24
C ARG A 79 -8.91 -19.58 -8.00
N PHE A 80 -8.41 -19.62 -6.76
CA PHE A 80 -7.12 -19.03 -6.41
C PHE A 80 -6.06 -19.60 -7.36
N LYS A 81 -5.73 -18.85 -8.41
CA LYS A 81 -4.63 -19.22 -9.30
C LYS A 81 -3.37 -18.87 -8.54
N ILE A 82 -2.61 -19.90 -8.19
CA ILE A 82 -1.22 -19.73 -7.76
C ILE A 82 -0.53 -19.08 -8.96
N VAL A 83 -0.28 -17.78 -8.86
CA VAL A 83 0.58 -17.08 -9.82
C VAL A 83 1.97 -17.63 -9.53
N PRO A 84 2.61 -18.37 -10.47
CA PRO A 84 3.96 -18.81 -10.24
C PRO A 84 4.81 -17.56 -9.99
N CYS A 85 5.63 -17.59 -8.95
CA CYS A 85 6.58 -16.52 -8.70
C CYS A 85 7.34 -16.27 -10.02
N PRO A 86 7.57 -15.01 -10.43
CA PRO A 86 8.46 -14.73 -11.53
C PRO A 86 9.85 -15.25 -11.11
N MET A 87 10.16 -16.49 -11.48
CA MET A 87 11.54 -16.92 -11.59
C MET A 87 12.11 -16.03 -12.69
N GLN A 88 13.20 -15.33 -12.39
CA GLN A 88 13.97 -14.65 -13.40
C GLN A 88 14.55 -15.74 -14.31
N ASP A 89 13.89 -16.03 -15.42
CA ASP A 89 14.29 -17.04 -16.41
C ASP A 89 15.63 -16.70 -17.12
N ASN A 90 16.38 -15.69 -16.65
CA ASN A 90 17.59 -15.19 -17.28
C ASN A 90 18.91 -15.53 -16.55
N TYR A 91 18.94 -16.42 -15.55
CA TYR A 91 20.21 -16.86 -14.95
C TYR A 91 20.87 -18.04 -15.69
N LYS A 92 20.17 -18.73 -16.61
CA LYS A 92 20.71 -19.92 -17.30
C LYS A 92 21.02 -19.74 -18.79
N SER A 93 21.04 -18.51 -19.31
CA SER A 93 21.51 -18.21 -20.68
C SER A 93 22.88 -17.52 -20.68
N GLY A 94 23.84 -18.04 -19.91
CA GLY A 94 25.19 -17.48 -19.83
C GLY A 94 26.29 -18.46 -19.43
N ARG A 95 26.02 -19.77 -19.38
CA ARG A 95 26.97 -20.76 -18.85
C ARG A 95 27.09 -22.05 -19.67
N GLN A 96 26.86 -21.99 -20.98
CA GLN A 96 27.10 -23.11 -21.91
C GLN A 96 28.03 -22.80 -23.08
N HIS A 97 28.72 -21.66 -23.11
CA HIS A 97 29.60 -21.30 -24.24
C HIS A 97 31.12 -21.48 -24.01
N ASN A 98 31.56 -22.17 -22.97
CA ASN A 98 33.00 -22.33 -22.67
C ASN A 98 33.41 -23.75 -22.22
N GLN A 99 32.99 -24.81 -22.93
CA GLN A 99 33.54 -26.17 -22.72
C GLN A 99 33.91 -26.94 -24.00
N HIS A 100 34.10 -26.27 -25.14
CA HIS A 100 34.79 -26.87 -26.30
C HIS A 100 35.92 -25.96 -26.77
N ASN A 101 37.03 -25.96 -26.03
CA ASN A 101 38.40 -25.94 -26.57
C ASN A 101 39.42 -26.15 -25.44
N MET A 102 39.81 -27.41 -25.26
CA MET A 102 41.16 -27.93 -24.94
C MET A 102 41.02 -29.40 -24.52
#